data_AF-T1A4U4-F1
#
_entry.id   AF-T1A4U4-F1
#
_cell.length_a   1.000
_cell.length_b   1.000
_cell.length_c   1.000
_cell.angle_alpha   90.00
_cell.angle_beta   90.00
_cell.angle_gamma   90.00
#
_symmetry.space_group_name_H-M   'P 1'
#
loop_
_entity.id
_entity.type
_entity.pdbx_description
1 polymer ?
#
loop_
_entity_poly.entity_id
_entity_poly.type
_entity_poly.pdbx_seq_one_letter_code
_entity_poly.pdbx_strand_id
1 'polypeptide(L)'
;MILVGGGKLARDYIEFGRSLGIGGNNLHKIGIKSTRLNAFIISVLFSGKYYEGDPRKIKTRQGILVSGGYAPGWTTDVCSAYACIAAGAGVLFNISKERGVYNKDPDVYKSARLLNNISFDELYKLTSESREPGMNYIFDPMAGRICQKNKIDVVVTSDIKDIDRYFEGRKVSGTLINSSRRLRAY
;
A
#
# COMPACT_ATOMS: atom_id res chain seq x y z
N MET A 1 -6.77 -5.28 -10.08
CA MET A 1 -7.26 -3.99 -9.58
C MET A 1 -6.07 -3.18 -9.13
N ILE A 2 -6.10 -1.87 -9.32
CA ILE A 2 -5.00 -0.96 -9.00
C ILE A 2 -5.56 0.13 -8.08
N LEU A 3 -4.93 0.35 -6.93
CA LEU A 3 -5.20 1.51 -6.10
C LEU A 3 -4.01 2.45 -6.16
N VAL A 4 -4.27 3.72 -6.45
CA VAL A 4 -3.21 4.71 -6.72
C VAL A 4 -3.09 5.67 -5.55
N GLY A 5 -1.86 5.86 -5.10
CA GLY A 5 -1.52 6.82 -4.04
C GLY A 5 -1.53 8.28 -4.52
N GLY A 6 -1.50 9.20 -3.56
CA GLY A 6 -1.49 10.64 -3.85
C GLY A 6 -0.12 11.19 -4.25
N GLY A 7 0.96 10.55 -3.82
CA GLY A 7 2.34 10.92 -4.17
C GLY A 7 2.67 12.39 -3.84
N LYS A 8 3.50 12.99 -4.69
CA LYS A 8 3.91 14.40 -4.54
C LYS A 8 2.72 15.36 -4.69
N LEU A 9 1.81 15.08 -5.62
CA LEU A 9 0.59 15.88 -5.83
C LEU A 9 -0.21 16.07 -4.54
N ALA A 10 -0.43 14.99 -3.78
CA ALA A 10 -1.15 15.09 -2.51
C ALA A 10 -0.39 15.94 -1.48
N ARG A 11 0.94 15.75 -1.37
CA ARG A 11 1.76 16.53 -0.42
C ARG A 11 1.71 18.02 -0.72
N ASP A 12 1.93 18.39 -1.98
CA ASP A 12 1.96 19.78 -2.42
C ASP A 12 0.61 20.48 -2.18
N TYR A 13 -0.51 19.81 -2.49
CA TYR A 13 -1.84 20.40 -2.30
C TYR A 13 -2.29 20.40 -0.83
N ILE A 14 -1.87 19.42 -0.03
CA ILE A 14 -2.11 19.44 1.43
C ILE A 14 -1.34 20.60 2.06
N GLU A 15 -0.10 20.83 1.65
CA GLU A 15 0.72 21.95 2.13
C GLU A 15 0.11 23.30 1.71
N PHE A 16 -0.30 23.42 0.45
CA PHE A 16 -1.01 24.61 -0.03
C PHE A 16 -2.32 24.85 0.72
N GLY A 17 -3.10 23.79 0.97
CA GLY A 17 -4.30 23.89 1.80
C GLY A 17 -3.98 24.40 3.20
N ARG A 18 -2.91 23.88 3.81
CA ARG A 18 -2.45 24.31 5.13
C ARG A 18 -2.01 25.78 5.14
N SER A 19 -1.30 26.25 4.12
CA SER A 19 -0.91 27.67 4.03
C SER A 19 -2.10 28.62 3.89
N LEU A 20 -3.25 28.12 3.43
CA LEU A 20 -4.52 28.84 3.39
C LEU A 20 -5.36 28.69 4.68
N GLY A 21 -4.83 28.06 5.73
CA GLY A 21 -5.54 27.83 6.99
C GLY A 21 -6.55 26.67 6.96
N ILE A 22 -6.54 25.82 5.93
CA ILE A 22 -7.39 24.63 5.88
C ILE A 22 -6.86 23.60 6.88
N GLY A 23 -7.69 23.19 7.82
CA GLY A 23 -7.35 22.22 8.85
C GLY A 23 -8.18 20.92 8.81
N GLY A 24 -7.75 19.96 9.63
CA GLY A 24 -8.50 18.75 9.96
C GLY A 24 -8.93 17.92 8.75
N ASN A 25 -10.19 17.50 8.76
CA ASN A 25 -10.76 16.58 7.77
C ASN A 25 -10.68 17.09 6.32
N ASN A 26 -10.60 18.40 6.12
CA ASN A 26 -10.52 18.98 4.78
C ASN A 26 -9.16 18.73 4.12
N LEU A 27 -8.07 18.69 4.88
CA LEU A 27 -6.75 18.29 4.35
C LEU A 27 -6.75 16.83 3.88
N HIS A 28 -7.42 15.93 4.62
CA HIS A 28 -7.59 14.54 4.17
C HIS A 28 -8.37 14.46 2.86
N LYS A 29 -9.44 15.25 2.71
CA LYS A 29 -10.22 15.30 1.46
C LYS A 29 -9.37 15.80 0.28
N ILE A 30 -8.48 16.76 0.51
CA ILE A 30 -7.52 17.21 -0.52
C ILE A 30 -6.63 16.04 -0.95
N GLY A 31 -6.00 15.33 0.00
CA GLY A 31 -5.18 14.16 -0.31
C GLY A 31 -5.95 13.06 -1.06
N ILE A 32 -7.18 12.78 -0.66
CA ILE A 32 -8.07 11.83 -1.36
C ILE A 32 -8.34 12.29 -2.79
N LYS A 33 -8.67 13.56 -3.01
CA LYS A 33 -8.88 14.10 -4.36
C LYS A 33 -7.64 13.94 -5.23
N SER A 34 -6.44 14.18 -4.70
CA SER A 34 -5.18 13.95 -5.41
C SER A 34 -4.98 12.48 -5.78
N THR A 35 -5.27 11.54 -4.87
CA THR A 35 -5.19 10.10 -5.17
C THR A 35 -6.15 9.69 -6.30
N ARG A 36 -7.35 10.29 -6.31
CA ARG A 36 -8.39 10.04 -7.32
C ARG A 36 -8.02 10.60 -8.69
N LEU A 37 -7.38 11.77 -8.74
CA LEU A 37 -6.86 12.31 -9.98
C LEU A 37 -5.79 11.39 -10.57
N ASN A 38 -4.84 10.91 -9.76
CA ASN A 38 -3.84 9.94 -10.22
C ASN A 38 -4.52 8.64 -10.68
N ALA A 39 -5.49 8.12 -9.93
CA ALA A 39 -6.23 6.91 -10.28
C ALA A 39 -7.01 7.06 -11.60
N PHE A 40 -7.60 8.22 -11.85
CA PHE A 40 -8.27 8.53 -13.11
C PHE A 40 -7.29 8.46 -14.29
N ILE A 41 -6.13 9.10 -14.18
CA ILE A 41 -5.10 9.08 -15.24
C ILE A 41 -4.65 7.64 -15.52
N ILE A 42 -4.37 6.86 -14.47
CA ILE A 42 -3.98 5.44 -14.60
C ILE A 42 -5.12 4.62 -15.22
N SER A 43 -6.37 4.88 -14.87
CA SER A 43 -7.50 4.18 -15.50
C SER A 43 -7.55 4.40 -17.01
N VAL A 44 -7.30 5.63 -17.47
CA VAL A 44 -7.26 5.96 -18.90
C VAL A 44 -6.08 5.25 -19.57
N LEU A 45 -4.89 5.33 -18.97
CA LEU A 45 -3.67 4.71 -19.52
C LEU A 45 -3.82 3.20 -19.75
N PHE A 46 -4.49 2.51 -18.83
CA PHE A 46 -4.68 1.05 -18.90
C PHE A 46 -6.01 0.65 -19.55
N SER A 47 -6.77 1.58 -20.14
CA SER A 47 -8.13 1.33 -20.63
C SER A 47 -9.00 0.62 -19.58
N GLY A 48 -8.77 0.95 -18.31
CA GLY A 48 -9.43 0.39 -17.14
C GLY A 48 -10.66 1.18 -16.73
N LYS A 49 -11.50 0.56 -15.91
CA LYS A 49 -12.66 1.19 -15.29
C LYS A 49 -12.22 2.00 -14.08
N TYR A 50 -12.35 3.32 -14.15
CA TYR A 50 -12.27 4.18 -12.98
C TYR A 50 -13.40 3.87 -12.00
N TYR A 51 -13.06 3.67 -10.74
CA TYR A 51 -14.01 3.44 -9.66
C TYR A 51 -13.78 4.43 -8.54
N GLU A 52 -14.81 5.22 -8.25
CA GLU A 52 -14.84 6.14 -7.12
C GLU A 52 -15.93 5.69 -6.14
N GLY A 53 -15.53 4.97 -5.11
CA GLY A 53 -16.46 4.41 -4.15
C GLY A 53 -15.78 3.67 -3.01
N ASP A 54 -16.60 3.03 -2.19
CA ASP A 54 -16.15 2.26 -1.04
C ASP A 54 -15.38 1.01 -1.49
N PRO A 55 -14.09 0.85 -1.14
CA PRO A 55 -13.31 -0.32 -1.53
C PRO A 55 -13.92 -1.63 -1.04
N ARG A 56 -14.72 -1.61 0.04
CA ARG A 56 -15.43 -2.77 0.58
C ARG A 56 -16.58 -3.25 -0.30
N LYS A 57 -17.03 -2.42 -1.26
CA LYS A 57 -18.16 -2.70 -2.14
C LYS A 57 -17.73 -2.99 -3.58
N ILE A 58 -16.43 -3.13 -3.81
CA ILE A 58 -15.89 -3.42 -5.14
C ILE A 58 -16.41 -4.78 -5.61
N LYS A 59 -16.83 -4.83 -6.88
CA LYS A 59 -17.22 -6.05 -7.58
C LYS A 59 -16.31 -6.21 -8.79
N THR A 60 -15.30 -7.05 -8.68
CA THR A 60 -14.42 -7.38 -9.80
C THR A 60 -15.12 -8.44 -10.66
N ARG A 61 -15.73 -8.02 -11.77
CA ARG A 61 -16.33 -8.97 -12.73
C ARG A 61 -15.38 -9.23 -13.90
N GLN A 62 -14.92 -8.19 -14.60
CA GLN A 62 -13.98 -8.29 -15.71
C GLN A 62 -13.21 -6.95 -15.88
N GLY A 63 -12.00 -7.03 -16.44
CA GLY A 63 -11.17 -5.87 -16.77
C GLY A 63 -10.36 -5.29 -15.60
N ILE A 64 -9.57 -4.26 -15.90
CA ILE A 64 -8.75 -3.54 -14.93
C ILE A 64 -9.63 -2.51 -14.24
N LEU A 65 -9.83 -2.65 -12.93
CA LEU A 65 -10.47 -1.62 -12.09
C LEU A 65 -9.38 -0.78 -11.42
N VAL A 66 -9.51 0.54 -11.48
CA VAL A 66 -8.56 1.50 -10.90
C VAL A 66 -9.30 2.43 -9.94
N SER A 67 -8.75 2.63 -8.74
CA SER A 67 -9.34 3.49 -7.71
C SER A 67 -8.27 4.26 -6.94
N GLY A 68 -8.70 5.22 -6.12
CA GLY A 68 -7.85 6.00 -5.22
C GLY A 68 -8.27 5.82 -3.76
N GLY A 69 -7.97 6.81 -2.94
CA GLY A 69 -8.44 6.90 -1.56
C GLY A 69 -9.96 7.05 -1.45
N TYR A 70 -10.51 6.57 -0.34
CA TYR A 70 -11.94 6.56 -0.09
C TYR A 70 -12.38 7.48 1.06
N ALA A 71 -11.88 7.22 2.27
CA ALA A 71 -12.35 7.86 3.49
C ALA A 71 -11.21 8.59 4.22
N PRO A 72 -11.51 9.73 4.89
CA PRO A 72 -10.54 10.39 5.74
C PRO A 72 -10.01 9.49 6.86
N GLY A 73 -8.74 9.67 7.20
CA GLY A 73 -8.04 8.80 8.14
C GLY A 73 -7.63 7.43 7.57
N TRP A 74 -8.01 7.10 6.33
CA TRP A 74 -7.50 5.90 5.65
C TRP A 74 -6.37 6.27 4.69
N THR A 75 -5.31 5.47 4.74
CA THR A 75 -4.26 5.47 3.72
C THR A 75 -4.68 4.63 2.51
N THR A 76 -3.93 4.74 1.42
CA THR A 76 -4.14 3.90 0.22
C THR A 76 -3.91 2.41 0.55
N ASP A 77 -3.04 2.08 1.50
CA ASP A 77 -2.83 0.71 1.98
C ASP A 77 -4.10 0.14 2.62
N VAL A 78 -4.77 0.92 3.50
CA VAL A 78 -6.04 0.50 4.13
C VAL A 78 -7.12 0.30 3.08
N CYS A 79 -7.25 1.23 2.13
CA CYS A 79 -8.17 1.06 1.00
C CYS A 79 -7.86 -0.21 0.21
N SER A 80 -6.58 -0.51 -0.03
CA SER A 80 -6.14 -1.68 -0.81
C SER A 80 -6.45 -2.98 -0.08
N ALA A 81 -6.22 -3.03 1.25
CA ALA A 81 -6.54 -4.20 2.05
C ALA A 81 -8.04 -4.52 2.04
N TYR A 82 -8.91 -3.51 2.20
CA TYR A 82 -10.36 -3.71 2.08
C TYR A 82 -10.79 -4.10 0.67
N ALA A 83 -10.12 -3.56 -0.35
CA ALA A 83 -10.40 -3.89 -1.73
C ALA A 83 -10.01 -5.35 -2.03
N CYS A 84 -8.91 -5.86 -1.47
CA CYS A 84 -8.55 -7.28 -1.53
C CYS A 84 -9.63 -8.17 -0.92
N ILE A 85 -10.20 -7.81 0.23
CA ILE A 85 -11.32 -8.55 0.83
C ILE A 85 -12.53 -8.59 -0.11
N ALA A 86 -12.94 -7.43 -0.64
CA ALA A 86 -14.11 -7.34 -1.52
C ALA A 86 -13.93 -8.12 -2.83
N ALA A 87 -12.69 -8.18 -3.34
CA ALA A 87 -12.33 -8.92 -4.54
C ALA A 87 -12.01 -10.41 -4.30
N GLY A 88 -11.94 -10.87 -3.03
CA GLY A 88 -11.48 -12.22 -2.69
C GLY A 88 -10.01 -12.47 -3.03
N ALA A 89 -9.18 -11.43 -3.06
CA ALA A 89 -7.76 -11.52 -3.41
C ALA A 89 -6.92 -11.98 -2.20
N GLY A 90 -6.09 -13.00 -2.39
CA GLY A 90 -5.19 -13.53 -1.36
C GLY A 90 -3.83 -12.85 -1.26
N VAL A 91 -3.55 -11.84 -2.10
CA VAL A 91 -2.28 -11.10 -2.10
C VAL A 91 -2.51 -9.63 -2.43
N LEU A 92 -1.74 -8.76 -1.78
CA LEU A 92 -1.65 -7.31 -2.02
C LEU A 92 -0.21 -6.97 -2.38
N PHE A 93 -0.01 -6.43 -3.59
CA PHE A 93 1.30 -5.90 -4.00
C PHE A 93 1.35 -4.41 -3.69
N ASN A 94 2.14 -4.03 -2.68
CA ASN A 94 2.48 -2.65 -2.39
C ASN A 94 3.74 -2.29 -3.19
N ILE A 95 3.53 -1.55 -4.28
CA ILE A 95 4.62 -1.07 -5.13
C ILE A 95 5.02 0.32 -4.63
N SER A 96 6.09 0.39 -3.85
CA SER A 96 6.62 1.62 -3.26
C SER A 96 7.95 2.04 -3.89
N LYS A 97 8.45 3.22 -3.50
CA LYS A 97 9.80 3.70 -3.86
C LYS A 97 10.87 2.81 -3.23
N GLU A 98 10.64 2.35 -2.01
CA GLU A 98 11.56 1.52 -1.24
C GLU A 98 11.52 0.08 -1.80
N ARG A 99 12.70 -0.55 -1.90
CA ARG A 99 12.84 -1.92 -2.38
C ARG A 99 12.02 -2.94 -1.57
N GLY A 100 11.76 -2.66 -0.29
CA GLY A 100 11.00 -3.52 0.61
C GLY A 100 11.17 -3.05 2.06
N VAL A 101 10.90 -3.94 3.00
CA VAL A 101 11.03 -3.68 4.44
C VAL A 101 12.46 -3.93 4.90
N TYR A 102 13.04 -2.94 5.58
CA TYR A 102 14.37 -3.04 6.19
C TYR A 102 14.26 -3.19 7.70
N ASN A 103 15.28 -3.79 8.31
CA ASN A 103 15.36 -3.89 9.78
C ASN A 103 15.57 -2.54 10.50
N LYS A 104 15.95 -1.49 9.75
CA LYS A 104 16.09 -0.10 10.19
C LYS A 104 16.14 0.79 8.96
N ASP A 105 16.00 2.10 9.16
CA ASP A 105 15.97 3.07 8.08
C ASP A 105 17.24 2.99 7.20
N PRO A 106 17.13 2.65 5.90
CA PRO A 106 18.27 2.56 4.99
C PRO A 106 18.87 3.91 4.60
N ASP A 107 18.12 5.01 4.72
CA ASP A 107 18.62 6.36 4.44
C ASP A 107 19.48 6.90 5.61
N VAL A 108 19.22 6.43 6.83
CA VAL A 108 19.97 6.79 8.04
C VAL A 108 21.12 5.82 8.32
N TYR A 109 20.87 4.51 8.19
CA TYR A 109 21.81 3.47 8.61
C TYR A 109 22.37 2.68 7.43
N LYS A 110 23.66 2.85 7.14
CA LYS A 110 24.39 2.04 6.14
C LYS A 110 24.37 0.52 6.41
N SER A 111 24.07 0.13 7.65
CA SER A 111 23.94 -1.28 8.07
C SER A 111 22.52 -1.83 7.95
N ALA A 112 21.58 -1.08 7.35
CA ALA A 112 20.24 -1.55 7.07
C ALA A 112 20.27 -2.76 6.14
N ARG A 113 19.44 -3.76 6.46
CA ARG A 113 19.33 -5.02 5.72
C ARG A 113 17.89 -5.22 5.30
N LEU A 114 17.71 -5.54 4.03
CA LEU A 114 16.41 -5.92 3.48
C LEU A 114 15.96 -7.23 4.11
N LEU A 115 14.71 -7.27 4.57
CA LEU A 115 14.07 -8.44 5.11
C LEU A 115 13.30 -9.12 3.98
N ASN A 116 13.74 -10.29 3.53
CA ASN A 116 13.12 -10.94 2.36
C ASN A 116 11.73 -11.55 2.65
N ASN A 117 11.56 -12.10 3.86
CA ASN A 117 10.32 -12.73 4.29
C ASN A 117 10.16 -12.48 5.79
N ILE A 118 9.02 -11.91 6.17
CA ILE A 118 8.68 -11.62 7.56
C ILE A 118 7.21 -11.94 7.83
N SER A 119 6.91 -12.17 9.09
CA SER A 119 5.55 -12.22 9.60
C SER A 119 4.98 -10.81 9.82
N PHE A 120 3.65 -10.71 9.91
CA PHE A 120 3.01 -9.48 10.37
C PHE A 120 3.47 -9.06 11.78
N ASP A 121 3.76 -10.02 12.66
CA ASP A 121 4.24 -9.73 14.01
C ASP A 121 5.65 -9.12 14.00
N GLU A 122 6.52 -9.59 13.11
CA GLU A 122 7.84 -8.97 12.89
C GLU A 122 7.70 -7.56 12.30
N LEU A 123 6.78 -7.35 11.34
CA LEU A 123 6.47 -6.01 10.84
C LEU A 123 6.01 -5.07 11.97
N TYR A 124 5.16 -5.55 12.89
CA TYR A 124 4.70 -4.73 14.02
C TYR A 124 5.81 -4.40 15.00
N LYS A 125 6.73 -5.33 15.28
CA LYS A 125 7.90 -5.05 16.11
C LYS A 125 8.73 -3.90 15.53
N LEU A 126 9.03 -3.97 14.24
CA LEU A 126 9.79 -2.92 13.53
C LEU A 126 9.09 -1.56 13.58
N THR A 127 7.77 -1.53 13.43
CA THR A 127 6.99 -0.27 13.48
C THR A 127 6.78 0.27 14.90
N SER A 128 6.83 -0.59 15.92
CA SER A 128 6.73 -0.19 17.33
C SER A 128 8.04 0.39 17.88
N GLU A 129 9.18 -0.14 17.44
CA GLU A 129 10.52 0.28 17.86
C GLU A 129 10.98 1.58 17.16
N SER A 130 10.40 1.91 16.00
CA SER A 130 10.79 3.06 15.17
C SER A 130 9.91 4.31 15.35
N ARG A 131 9.26 4.48 16.51
CA ARG A 131 8.36 5.61 16.79
C ARG A 131 9.11 6.95 16.95
N GLU A 132 9.57 7.50 15.85
CA GLU A 132 9.81 8.95 15.73
C GLU A 132 8.60 9.62 15.06
N PRO A 133 8.04 10.70 15.63
CA PRO A 133 7.01 11.48 14.98
C PRO A 133 7.47 11.95 13.59
N GLY A 134 6.71 11.62 12.55
CA GLY A 134 7.03 11.98 11.16
C GLY A 134 7.58 10.84 10.30
N MET A 135 7.80 9.65 10.87
CA MET A 135 8.20 8.47 10.09
C MET A 135 7.08 8.00 9.15
N ASN A 136 7.40 7.87 7.86
CA ASN A 136 6.53 7.20 6.90
C ASN A 136 6.61 5.69 7.14
N TYR A 137 5.50 5.08 7.52
CA TYR A 137 5.42 3.62 7.57
C TYR A 137 5.60 3.05 6.16
N ILE A 138 6.50 2.07 6.01
CA ILE A 138 6.65 1.32 4.74
C ILE A 138 5.34 0.61 4.36
N PHE A 139 4.58 0.16 5.36
CA PHE A 139 3.23 -0.36 5.18
C PHE A 139 2.36 0.05 6.37
N ASP A 140 1.16 0.52 6.11
CA ASP A 140 0.23 1.00 7.14
C ASP A 140 -0.10 -0.12 8.17
N PRO A 141 0.09 0.10 9.49
CA PRO A 141 -0.20 -0.90 10.51
C PRO A 141 -1.67 -1.35 10.57
N MET A 142 -2.62 -0.45 10.28
CA MET A 142 -4.04 -0.80 10.18
C MET A 142 -4.28 -1.71 8.97
N ALA A 143 -3.66 -1.41 7.82
CA ALA A 143 -3.72 -2.29 6.65
C ALA A 143 -3.09 -3.66 6.95
N GLY A 144 -1.96 -3.69 7.66
CA GLY A 144 -1.33 -4.91 8.20
C GLY A 144 -2.30 -5.78 8.97
N ARG A 145 -3.05 -5.19 9.92
CA ARG A 145 -4.03 -5.92 10.74
C ARG A 145 -5.19 -6.47 9.91
N ILE A 146 -5.65 -5.70 8.93
CA ILE A 146 -6.69 -6.13 8.00
C ILE A 146 -6.19 -7.33 7.19
N CYS A 147 -4.99 -7.24 6.62
CA CYS A 147 -4.40 -8.32 5.82
C CYS A 147 -4.17 -9.59 6.65
N GLN A 148 -3.56 -9.47 7.84
CA GLN A 148 -3.31 -10.58 8.75
C GLN A 148 -4.60 -11.32 9.12
N LYS A 149 -5.65 -10.58 9.55
CA LYS A 149 -6.94 -11.16 9.94
C LYS A 149 -7.62 -11.91 8.79
N ASN A 150 -7.39 -11.49 7.55
CA ASN A 150 -8.04 -12.05 6.36
C ASN A 150 -7.12 -12.96 5.55
N LYS A 151 -5.94 -13.32 6.06
CA LYS A 151 -4.94 -14.19 5.40
C LYS A 151 -4.55 -13.68 4.00
N ILE A 152 -4.39 -12.36 3.89
CA ILE A 152 -3.91 -11.70 2.67
C ILE A 152 -2.41 -11.50 2.83
N ASP A 153 -1.63 -12.10 1.93
CA ASP A 153 -0.19 -11.88 1.87
C ASP A 153 0.10 -10.47 1.33
N VAL A 154 1.16 -9.83 1.80
CA VAL A 154 1.58 -8.52 1.30
C VAL A 154 2.97 -8.63 0.71
N VAL A 155 3.16 -8.16 -0.51
CA VAL A 155 4.47 -8.03 -1.15
C VAL A 155 4.81 -6.55 -1.22
N VAL A 156 5.81 -6.10 -0.46
CA VAL A 156 6.35 -4.74 -0.56
C VAL A 156 7.54 -4.78 -1.50
N THR A 157 7.49 -4.02 -2.59
CA THR A 157 8.52 -4.04 -3.63
C THR A 157 8.61 -2.72 -4.38
N SER A 158 9.76 -2.46 -5.01
CA SER A 158 9.93 -1.42 -6.02
C SER A 158 10.02 -1.97 -7.44
N ASP A 159 10.02 -3.30 -7.62
CA ASP A 159 10.13 -3.97 -8.93
C ASP A 159 8.80 -4.64 -9.30
N ILE A 160 8.13 -4.10 -10.32
CA ILE A 160 6.84 -4.62 -10.81
C ILE A 160 6.94 -6.08 -11.28
N LYS A 161 8.13 -6.55 -11.67
CA LYS A 161 8.36 -7.96 -12.05
C LYS A 161 8.18 -8.92 -10.87
N ASP A 162 8.14 -8.43 -9.63
CA ASP A 162 7.82 -9.28 -8.47
C ASP A 162 6.39 -9.81 -8.49
N ILE A 163 5.48 -9.21 -9.27
CA ILE A 163 4.15 -9.77 -9.52
C ILE A 163 4.31 -11.14 -10.20
N ASP A 164 5.02 -11.19 -11.33
CA ASP A 164 5.24 -12.43 -12.07
C ASP A 164 6.03 -13.44 -11.23
N ARG A 165 7.11 -13.00 -10.57
CA ARG A 165 7.92 -13.87 -9.71
C ARG A 165 7.07 -14.52 -8.62
N TYR A 166 6.18 -13.77 -7.97
CA TYR A 166 5.32 -14.30 -6.90
C TYR A 166 4.35 -15.38 -7.42
N PHE A 167 3.72 -15.16 -8.57
CA PHE A 167 2.78 -16.11 -9.16
C PHE A 167 3.45 -17.36 -9.73
N GLU A 168 4.68 -17.24 -10.20
CA GLU A 168 5.52 -18.37 -10.64
C GLU A 168 6.18 -19.11 -9.46
N GLY A 169 5.99 -18.66 -8.22
CA GLY A 169 6.61 -19.24 -7.04
C GLY A 169 8.11 -18.93 -6.89
N ARG A 170 8.64 -17.99 -7.67
CA ARG A 170 10.01 -17.49 -7.54
C ARG A 170 10.15 -16.51 -6.37
N LYS A 171 11.38 -16.35 -5.89
CA LYS A 171 11.69 -15.37 -4.85
C LYS A 171 11.50 -13.94 -5.38
N VAL A 172 10.72 -13.13 -4.65
CA VAL A 172 10.57 -11.69 -4.92
C VAL A 172 11.84 -10.93 -4.50
N SER A 173 12.10 -9.80 -5.16
CA SER A 173 13.26 -8.94 -4.93
C SER A 173 13.12 -8.05 -3.69
N GLY A 174 11.88 -7.79 -3.27
CA GLY A 174 11.49 -7.04 -2.07
C GLY A 174 11.19 -7.94 -0.87
N THR A 175 10.12 -7.62 -0.16
CA THR A 175 9.71 -8.30 1.08
C THR A 175 8.35 -8.97 0.91
N LEU A 176 8.27 -10.27 1.22
CA LEU A 176 7.00 -10.97 1.42
C LEU A 176 6.62 -10.91 2.91
N ILE A 177 5.39 -10.50 3.19
CA ILE A 177 4.80 -10.43 4.53
C ILE A 177 3.60 -11.39 4.56
N ASN A 178 3.61 -12.37 5.46
CA ASN A 178 2.56 -13.38 5.54
C ASN A 178 2.22 -13.75 7.00
N SER A 179 1.07 -14.42 7.20
CA SER A 179 0.60 -14.83 8.54
C SER A 179 1.17 -16.18 9.00
N SER A 180 1.95 -16.84 8.16
CA SER A 180 2.46 -18.18 8.41
C SER A 180 3.68 -18.37 7.56
N ARG A 181 4.76 -18.94 8.14
CA ARG A 181 5.83 -19.61 7.40
C ARG A 181 5.23 -20.70 6.51
N ARG A 182 4.52 -20.33 5.44
CA ARG A 182 4.42 -21.14 4.25
C ARG A 182 5.82 -21.06 3.68
N LEU A 183 6.68 -21.95 4.17
CA LEU A 183 7.71 -22.53 3.32
C LEU A 183 6.92 -23.05 2.11
N ARG A 184 6.77 -22.22 1.07
CA ARG A 184 6.69 -22.75 -0.26
C ARG A 184 8.05 -23.43 -0.41
N ALA A 185 8.09 -24.73 -0.16
CA ALA A 185 9.24 -25.55 -0.46
C ALA A 185 9.52 -25.29 -1.94
N TYR A 186 10.67 -24.67 -2.20
CA TYR A 186 11.21 -24.48 -3.53
C TYR A 186 11.60 -25.85 -4.10
#